data_AF-A0A1B6KPJ4-F1
#
_entry.id   AF-A0A1B6KPJ4-F1
#
_cell.length_a   1.000
_cell.length_b   1.000
_cell.length_c   1.000
_cell.angle_alpha   90.00
_cell.angle_beta   90.00
_cell.angle_gamma   90.00
#
_symmetry.space_group_name_H-M   'P 1'
#
loop_
_entity.id
_entity.type
_entity.pdbx_description
1 polymer ?
#
loop_
_entity_poly.entity_id
_entity_poly.type
_entity_poly.pdbx_seq_one_letter_code
_entity_poly.pdbx_strand_id
1 'polypeptide(L)'
;MCSEKDCLHFLRSRTQEKLELCFYRYGILVANYPWTFIILSFALTSVCSLGLLNFHQEKNPMNLWVPPNSDFKRDTDWFMKNIRLGYRIQTVMVTAPDVLEPWVLQQLLEIRNQVVESTLQNVTWEDVCFRVPVVLLNTRRKRSSNNELFERDGDEEADADKFNILYDFEPSVVLPSAIFCSIVSSFSTGCYEHSILEFWNYDEQDIQRLSKEDIIFALNHTTISPVLGLSMQYTQLLGGVVRNESGVIVAASSLLSQWMVHVNFSAVDMDLVGNDGGTADWATGQGLIWEQSFLDTMGNITSSLDHSNTTDVLYEASRSFGDISSSAMFQDILKIACGVFLTFIFVLLVLSKFSCLEIRIIPAGAGLACVGLAFVSACGFCSALGIFYGPVHTSLPFLLMGIGVDDMFVIMACGFCSAHEEK
;
A
#
# COMPACT_ATOMS: atom_id res chain seq x y z
N MET A 1 30.64 -61.16 -4.39
CA MET A 1 30.44 -59.70 -4.24
C MET A 1 29.64 -59.25 -5.45
N CYS A 2 28.35 -58.96 -5.27
CA CYS A 2 27.55 -58.36 -6.33
C CYS A 2 28.09 -56.95 -6.57
N SER A 3 28.39 -56.58 -7.81
CA SER A 3 28.83 -55.22 -8.13
C SER A 3 27.71 -54.25 -7.76
N GLU A 4 28.04 -53.13 -7.14
CA GLU A 4 27.07 -52.12 -6.67
C GLU A 4 26.10 -51.67 -7.79
N LYS A 5 26.57 -51.67 -9.04
CA LYS A 5 25.78 -51.36 -10.25
C LYS A 5 24.74 -52.43 -10.59
N ASP A 6 25.03 -53.71 -10.36
CA ASP A 6 24.11 -54.82 -10.65
C ASP A 6 22.98 -54.88 -9.62
N CYS A 7 23.27 -54.52 -8.36
CA CYS A 7 22.27 -54.45 -7.29
C CYS A 7 21.29 -53.28 -7.50
N LEU A 8 21.79 -52.10 -7.90
CA LEU A 8 20.96 -50.95 -8.28
C LEU A 8 20.07 -51.24 -9.50
N HIS A 9 20.60 -51.93 -10.50
CA HIS A 9 19.82 -52.34 -11.68
C HIS A 9 18.72 -53.35 -11.32
N PHE A 10 19.01 -54.32 -10.45
CA PHE A 10 18.03 -55.28 -9.96
C PHE A 10 16.94 -54.63 -9.09
N LEU A 11 17.30 -53.71 -8.19
CA LEU A 11 16.32 -52.97 -7.39
C LEU A 11 15.43 -52.12 -8.29
N ARG A 12 16.02 -51.40 -9.26
CA ARG A 12 15.27 -50.60 -10.25
C ARG A 12 14.27 -51.44 -11.03
N SER A 13 14.70 -52.56 -11.61
CA SER A 13 13.81 -53.42 -12.41
C SER A 13 12.68 -54.01 -11.55
N ARG A 14 13.00 -54.44 -10.32
CA ARG A 14 12.01 -54.98 -9.37
C ARG A 14 11.01 -53.92 -8.91
N THR A 15 11.44 -52.68 -8.69
CA THR A 15 10.54 -51.58 -8.35
C THR A 15 9.64 -51.20 -9.52
N GLN A 16 10.19 -51.17 -10.74
CA GLN A 16 9.44 -50.86 -11.95
C GLN A 16 8.36 -51.92 -12.22
N GLU A 17 8.72 -53.21 -12.20
CA GLU A 17 7.79 -54.33 -12.39
C GLU A 17 6.62 -54.28 -11.37
N LYS A 18 6.92 -53.99 -10.10
CA LYS A 18 5.90 -53.86 -9.06
C LYS A 18 4.97 -52.65 -9.29
N LEU A 19 5.52 -51.52 -9.70
CA LEU A 19 4.74 -50.32 -10.00
C LEU A 19 3.83 -50.56 -11.22
N GLU A 20 4.36 -51.15 -12.29
CA GLU A 20 3.60 -51.52 -13.49
C GLU A 20 2.43 -52.46 -13.13
N LEU A 21 2.69 -53.53 -12.37
CA LEU A 21 1.64 -54.44 -11.90
C LEU A 21 0.58 -53.74 -11.04
N CYS A 22 0.99 -52.79 -10.20
CA CYS A 22 0.07 -52.03 -9.36
C CYS A 22 -0.85 -51.13 -10.20
N PHE A 23 -0.27 -50.34 -11.11
CA PHE A 23 -1.05 -49.46 -12.00
C PHE A 23 -1.91 -50.25 -12.99
N TYR A 24 -1.43 -51.39 -13.48
CA TYR A 24 -2.21 -52.29 -14.33
C TYR A 24 -3.45 -52.84 -13.61
N ARG A 25 -3.29 -53.32 -12.37
CA ARG A 25 -4.42 -53.79 -11.54
C ARG A 25 -5.40 -52.66 -11.23
N TYR A 26 -4.89 -51.47 -10.92
CA TYR A 26 -5.73 -50.29 -10.71
C TYR A 26 -6.51 -49.90 -11.97
N GLY A 27 -5.87 -49.91 -13.14
CA GLY A 27 -6.51 -49.65 -14.43
C GLY A 27 -7.64 -50.62 -14.74
N ILE A 28 -7.42 -51.93 -14.54
CA ILE A 28 -8.48 -52.95 -14.69
C ILE A 28 -9.65 -52.69 -13.73
N LEU A 29 -9.35 -52.34 -12.47
CA LEU A 29 -10.39 -52.06 -11.47
C LEU A 29 -11.26 -50.87 -11.89
N VAL A 30 -10.65 -49.77 -12.36
CA VAL A 30 -11.37 -48.59 -12.84
C VAL A 30 -12.18 -48.91 -14.10
N ALA A 31 -11.61 -49.68 -15.04
CA ALA A 31 -12.28 -50.09 -16.28
C ALA A 31 -13.49 -51.00 -16.03
N ASN A 32 -13.45 -51.85 -15.00
CA ASN A 32 -14.56 -52.73 -14.64
C ASN A 32 -15.72 -52.00 -13.93
N TYR A 33 -15.46 -50.86 -13.28
CA TYR A 33 -16.47 -50.13 -12.49
C TYR A 33 -16.48 -48.61 -12.75
N PRO A 34 -16.55 -48.13 -14.01
CA PRO A 34 -16.29 -46.73 -14.36
C PRO A 34 -17.25 -45.74 -13.68
N TRP A 35 -18.56 -46.04 -13.64
CA TRP A 35 -19.54 -45.15 -13.02
C TRP A 35 -19.34 -44.96 -11.53
N THR A 36 -18.87 -45.99 -10.82
CA THR A 36 -18.63 -45.88 -9.37
C THR A 36 -17.50 -44.91 -9.07
N PHE A 37 -16.40 -44.97 -9.83
CA PHE A 37 -15.26 -44.07 -9.68
C PHE A 37 -15.59 -42.63 -10.09
N ILE A 38 -16.38 -42.45 -11.16
CA ILE A 38 -16.85 -41.13 -11.59
C ILE A 38 -17.73 -40.49 -10.52
N ILE A 39 -18.73 -41.22 -10.00
CA ILE A 39 -19.62 -40.68 -8.96
C ILE A 39 -18.83 -40.37 -7.68
N LEU A 40 -17.90 -41.25 -7.30
CA LEU A 40 -17.06 -41.03 -6.13
C LEU A 40 -16.16 -39.80 -6.28
N SER A 41 -15.55 -39.58 -7.44
CA SER A 41 -14.70 -38.41 -7.68
C SER A 41 -15.50 -37.11 -7.70
N PHE A 42 -16.69 -37.10 -8.30
CA PHE A 42 -17.59 -35.95 -8.23
C PHE A 42 -18.10 -35.69 -6.82
N ALA A 43 -18.44 -36.74 -6.06
CA ALA A 43 -18.85 -36.60 -4.67
C ALA A 43 -17.72 -36.01 -3.81
N LEU A 44 -16.49 -36.52 -3.97
CA LEU A 44 -15.32 -36.02 -3.24
C LEU A 44 -15.02 -34.56 -3.57
N THR A 45 -14.99 -34.19 -4.85
CA THR A 45 -14.73 -32.80 -5.28
C THR A 45 -15.84 -31.86 -4.81
N SER A 46 -17.11 -32.30 -4.82
CA SER A 46 -18.23 -31.51 -4.29
C SER A 46 -18.09 -31.28 -2.79
N VAL A 47 -17.77 -32.32 -2.01
CA VAL A 47 -17.56 -32.21 -0.56
C VAL A 47 -16.41 -31.25 -0.24
N CYS A 48 -15.28 -31.36 -0.93
CA CYS A 48 -14.15 -30.44 -0.75
C CYS A 48 -14.52 -29.00 -1.15
N SER A 49 -15.31 -28.84 -2.23
CA SER A 49 -15.74 -27.52 -2.70
C SER A 49 -16.72 -26.83 -1.75
N LEU A 50 -17.46 -27.57 -0.89
CA LEU A 50 -18.31 -26.97 0.15
C LEU A 50 -17.51 -26.09 1.12
N GLY A 51 -16.20 -26.33 1.27
CA GLY A 51 -15.33 -25.48 2.07
C GLY A 51 -15.22 -24.03 1.57
N LEU A 52 -15.61 -23.76 0.32
CA LEU A 52 -15.71 -22.39 -0.22
C LEU A 52 -16.81 -21.55 0.47
N LEU A 53 -17.70 -22.15 1.25
CA LEU A 53 -18.65 -21.39 2.08
C LEU A 53 -17.94 -20.56 3.16
N ASN A 54 -16.74 -20.98 3.59
CA ASN A 54 -15.88 -20.23 4.50
C ASN A 54 -14.77 -19.47 3.76
N PHE A 55 -14.97 -19.17 2.47
CA PHE A 55 -13.96 -18.47 1.67
C PHE A 55 -13.70 -17.09 2.25
N HIS A 56 -12.45 -16.88 2.66
CA HIS A 56 -11.97 -15.60 3.17
C HIS A 56 -10.75 -15.16 2.35
N GLN A 57 -10.87 -13.97 1.78
CA GLN A 57 -9.78 -13.30 1.09
C GLN A 57 -9.08 -12.38 2.08
N GLU A 58 -7.77 -12.56 2.24
CA GLU A 58 -6.97 -11.71 3.10
C GLU A 58 -6.64 -10.40 2.36
N LYS A 59 -7.01 -9.27 2.97
CA LYS A 59 -6.74 -7.93 2.44
C LYS A 59 -5.71 -7.16 3.27
N ASN A 60 -5.31 -7.67 4.43
CA ASN A 60 -4.32 -7.00 5.26
C ASN A 60 -2.91 -7.19 4.69
N PRO A 61 -2.21 -6.11 4.26
CA PRO A 61 -0.87 -6.22 3.70
C PRO A 61 0.13 -6.80 4.70
N MET A 62 -0.09 -6.59 6.00
CA MET A 62 0.78 -7.12 7.04
C MET A 62 0.71 -8.65 7.13
N ASN A 63 -0.46 -9.24 6.89
CA ASN A 63 -0.61 -10.69 6.90
C ASN A 63 -0.10 -11.32 5.59
N LEU A 64 -0.16 -10.57 4.47
CA LEU A 64 0.26 -11.04 3.15
C LEU A 64 1.77 -10.95 2.92
N TRP A 65 2.40 -9.85 3.34
CA TRP A 65 3.76 -9.50 2.92
C TRP A 65 4.78 -9.54 4.06
N VAL A 66 4.35 -9.66 5.31
CA VAL A 66 5.25 -9.69 6.47
C VAL A 66 5.22 -11.07 7.13
N PRO A 67 6.38 -11.69 7.42
CA PRO A 67 6.42 -12.95 8.14
C PRO A 67 5.75 -12.84 9.52
N PRO A 68 4.86 -13.78 9.90
CA PRO A 68 4.03 -13.66 11.11
C PRO A 68 4.85 -13.69 12.40
N ASN A 69 6.02 -14.34 12.39
CA ASN A 69 6.91 -14.46 13.54
C ASN A 69 8.06 -13.42 13.53
N SER A 70 7.96 -12.38 12.70
CA SER A 70 8.97 -11.32 12.65
C SER A 70 8.86 -10.38 13.85
N ASP A 71 10.01 -9.86 14.31
CA ASP A 71 10.04 -8.82 15.34
C ASP A 71 9.26 -7.58 14.88
N PHE A 72 9.35 -7.23 13.59
CA PHE A 72 8.58 -6.15 12.98
C PHE A 72 7.06 -6.31 13.21
N LYS A 73 6.48 -7.50 12.94
CA LYS A 73 5.05 -7.75 13.19
C LYS A 73 4.66 -7.56 14.65
N ARG A 74 5.46 -8.13 15.56
CA ARG A 74 5.21 -8.05 17.01
C ARG A 74 5.23 -6.59 17.49
N ASP A 75 6.20 -5.81 17.03
CA ASP A 75 6.39 -4.43 17.47
C ASP A 75 5.32 -3.51 16.88
N THR A 76 4.94 -3.71 15.61
CA THR A 76 3.82 -2.99 14.97
C THR A 76 2.48 -3.29 15.66
N ASP A 77 2.20 -4.56 15.98
CA ASP A 77 0.96 -4.94 16.69
C ASP A 77 0.90 -4.32 18.08
N TRP A 78 2.04 -4.31 18.79
CA TRP A 78 2.15 -3.63 20.07
C TRP A 78 1.91 -2.12 19.93
N PHE A 79 2.51 -1.48 18.92
CA PHE A 79 2.36 -0.05 18.66
C PHE A 79 0.90 0.32 18.39
N MET A 80 0.24 -0.39 17.45
CA MET A 80 -1.16 -0.12 17.07
C MET A 80 -2.11 -0.32 18.24
N LYS A 81 -1.88 -1.34 19.07
CA LYS A 81 -2.73 -1.65 20.24
C LYS A 81 -2.62 -0.60 21.35
N ASN A 82 -1.42 -0.07 21.59
CA ASN A 82 -1.14 0.83 22.71
C ASN A 82 -1.29 2.31 22.36
N ILE A 83 -0.73 2.74 21.23
CA ILE A 83 -0.73 4.15 20.81
C ILE A 83 -2.08 4.53 20.18
N ARG A 84 -2.70 3.62 19.41
CA ARG A 84 -4.03 3.73 18.76
C ARG A 84 -4.23 4.88 17.78
N LEU A 85 -3.38 5.90 17.85
CA LEU A 85 -3.38 7.09 17.01
C LEU A 85 -2.24 6.95 15.99
N GLY A 86 -2.57 7.20 14.73
CA GLY A 86 -1.62 7.34 13.64
C GLY A 86 -2.03 8.49 12.74
N TYR A 87 -1.22 8.71 11.71
CA TYR A 87 -1.55 9.64 10.65
C TYR A 87 -1.04 9.13 9.30
N ARG A 88 -1.67 9.63 8.23
CA ARG A 88 -1.30 9.40 6.83
C ARG A 88 -0.97 10.73 6.19
N ILE A 89 -0.02 10.74 5.28
CA ILE A 89 0.52 11.98 4.72
C ILE A 89 0.01 12.12 3.29
N GLN A 90 -0.65 13.23 3.00
CA GLN A 90 -1.05 13.59 1.65
C GLN A 90 -0.16 14.75 1.21
N THR A 91 0.40 14.66 0.02
CA THR A 91 1.45 15.54 -0.44
C THR A 91 1.04 16.23 -1.72
N VAL A 92 1.26 17.55 -1.78
CA VAL A 92 1.29 18.32 -3.03
C VAL A 92 2.71 18.84 -3.21
N MET A 93 3.26 18.63 -4.40
CA MET A 93 4.57 19.10 -4.80
C MET A 93 4.43 20.02 -6.01
N VAL A 94 4.93 21.24 -5.87
CA VAL A 94 4.99 22.23 -6.96
C VAL A 94 6.43 22.34 -7.41
N THR A 95 6.66 22.22 -8.72
CA THR A 95 7.98 22.43 -9.33
C THR A 95 7.97 23.71 -10.16
N ALA A 96 9.08 24.44 -10.12
CA ALA A 96 9.32 25.62 -10.94
C ALA A 96 10.84 25.83 -11.08
N PRO A 97 11.32 26.68 -12.02
CA PRO A 97 12.72 27.06 -12.07
C PRO A 97 13.21 27.66 -10.74
N ASP A 98 12.34 28.43 -10.09
CA ASP A 98 12.50 28.86 -8.70
C ASP A 98 11.14 28.91 -8.00
N VAL A 99 10.95 28.07 -6.99
CA VAL A 99 9.70 27.99 -6.21
C VAL A 99 9.61 29.06 -5.12
N LEU A 100 10.69 29.81 -4.87
CA LEU A 100 10.70 30.91 -3.91
C LEU A 100 10.16 32.22 -4.50
N GLU A 101 9.66 32.20 -5.73
CA GLU A 101 9.00 33.35 -6.34
C GLU A 101 7.59 33.58 -5.73
N PRO A 102 7.16 34.83 -5.49
CA PRO A 102 5.90 35.12 -4.81
C PRO A 102 4.65 34.52 -5.47
N TRP A 103 4.61 34.47 -6.80
CA TRP A 103 3.46 33.92 -7.53
C TRP A 103 3.29 32.41 -7.30
N VAL A 104 4.36 31.68 -7.00
CA VAL A 104 4.30 30.24 -6.66
C VAL A 104 3.61 30.05 -5.32
N LEU A 105 3.92 30.91 -4.33
CA LEU A 105 3.27 30.86 -3.01
C LEU A 105 1.79 31.25 -3.11
N GLN A 106 1.44 32.21 -3.98
CA GLN A 106 0.05 32.57 -4.25
C GLN A 106 -0.73 31.40 -4.86
N GLN A 107 -0.14 30.72 -5.86
CA GLN A 107 -0.72 29.52 -6.45
C GLN A 107 -0.88 28.39 -5.42
N LEU A 108 0.12 28.19 -4.57
CA LEU A 108 0.07 27.20 -3.50
C LEU A 108 -1.05 27.50 -2.48
N LEU A 109 -1.26 28.78 -2.16
CA LEU A 109 -2.35 29.21 -1.28
C LEU A 109 -3.72 28.92 -1.91
N GLU A 110 -3.89 29.18 -3.21
CA GLU A 110 -5.11 28.86 -3.94
C GLU A 110 -5.39 27.35 -3.90
N ILE A 111 -4.38 26.52 -4.18
CA ILE A 111 -4.49 25.05 -4.10
C ILE A 111 -4.92 24.63 -2.69
N ARG A 112 -4.28 25.18 -1.66
CA ARG A 112 -4.62 24.88 -0.27
C ARG A 112 -6.08 25.20 0.04
N ASN A 113 -6.54 26.39 -0.35
CA ASN A 113 -7.92 26.81 -0.08
C ASN A 113 -8.93 25.86 -0.74
N GLN A 114 -8.70 25.48 -1.99
CA GLN A 114 -9.56 24.51 -2.68
C GLN A 114 -9.55 23.12 -2.00
N VAL A 115 -8.40 22.67 -1.50
CA VAL A 115 -8.28 21.39 -0.76
C VAL A 115 -9.05 21.45 0.56
N VAL A 116 -8.89 22.54 1.33
CA VAL A 116 -9.54 22.72 2.64
C VAL A 116 -11.07 22.88 2.49
N GLU A 117 -11.52 23.57 1.44
CA GLU A 117 -12.94 23.76 1.12
C GLU A 117 -13.59 22.53 0.46
N SER A 118 -12.78 21.60 -0.07
CA SER A 118 -13.30 20.39 -0.70
C SER A 118 -14.07 19.53 0.31
N THR A 119 -15.23 19.05 -0.13
CA THR A 119 -16.08 18.18 0.70
C THR A 119 -16.67 17.05 -0.14
N LEU A 120 -16.60 15.85 0.41
CA LEU A 120 -17.24 14.67 -0.15
C LEU A 120 -18.03 13.98 0.96
N GLN A 121 -19.31 13.70 0.72
CA GLN A 121 -20.21 13.09 1.72
C GLN A 121 -20.24 13.83 3.08
N ASN A 122 -20.18 15.17 3.07
CA ASN A 122 -20.12 16.05 4.24
C ASN A 122 -18.90 15.84 5.16
N VAL A 123 -17.83 15.22 4.67
CA VAL A 123 -16.55 15.12 5.39
C VAL A 123 -15.68 16.31 4.99
N THR A 124 -15.22 17.09 5.97
CA THR A 124 -14.34 18.25 5.78
C THR A 124 -12.92 17.95 6.25
N TRP A 125 -11.94 18.81 5.89
CA TRP A 125 -10.57 18.70 6.38
C TRP A 125 -10.48 18.72 7.92
N GLU A 126 -11.28 19.58 8.56
CA GLU A 126 -11.30 19.76 10.01
C GLU A 126 -11.78 18.51 10.78
N ASP A 127 -12.55 17.64 10.12
CA ASP A 127 -13.05 16.38 10.69
C ASP A 127 -11.99 15.27 10.67
N VAL A 128 -11.12 15.26 9.65
CA VAL A 128 -10.19 14.16 9.40
C VAL A 128 -8.74 14.49 9.73
N CYS A 129 -8.40 15.76 9.95
CA CYS A 129 -7.01 16.15 10.19
C CYS A 129 -6.44 15.56 11.48
N PHE A 130 -5.15 15.23 11.46
CA PHE A 130 -4.42 14.84 12.66
C PHE A 130 -4.21 16.08 13.52
N ARG A 131 -4.79 16.06 14.73
CA ARG A 131 -4.77 17.22 15.62
C ARG A 131 -3.58 17.19 16.57
N VAL A 132 -2.87 18.31 16.66
CA VAL A 132 -1.74 18.52 17.57
C VAL A 132 -1.98 19.73 18.48
N PRO A 133 -1.43 19.75 19.70
CA PRO A 133 -1.56 20.89 20.60
C PRO A 133 -0.82 22.11 20.04
N VAL A 134 -1.48 23.26 20.08
CA VAL A 134 -0.94 24.55 19.65
C VAL A 134 -0.25 25.23 20.82
N VAL A 135 1.05 25.47 20.70
CA VAL A 135 1.91 26.03 21.76
C VAL A 135 2.28 27.47 21.42
N LEU A 136 1.31 28.38 21.51
CA LEU A 136 1.59 29.81 21.36
C LEU A 136 2.28 30.34 22.61
N LEU A 137 3.61 30.24 22.64
CA LEU A 137 4.44 30.93 23.62
C LEU A 137 4.27 32.43 23.40
N ASN A 138 3.43 33.05 24.23
CA ASN A 138 3.18 34.47 24.23
C ASN A 138 4.44 35.22 24.70
N THR A 139 5.41 35.39 23.81
CA THR A 139 6.63 36.18 24.02
C THR A 139 6.32 37.68 24.13
N ARG A 140 5.04 38.09 24.09
CA ARG A 140 4.58 39.45 24.40
C ARG A 140 4.35 39.70 25.90
N ARG A 141 5.17 39.14 26.81
CA ARG A 141 5.23 39.64 28.20
C ARG A 141 6.30 40.74 28.32
N LYS A 142 5.82 41.98 28.20
CA LYS A 142 6.42 43.26 28.65
C LYS A 142 7.86 43.54 28.18
N ARG A 143 7.98 44.15 27.00
CA ARG A 143 8.93 45.26 26.82
C ARG A 143 8.34 46.48 27.54
N SER A 144 8.37 46.45 28.88
CA SER A 144 8.05 47.63 29.67
C SER A 144 9.17 48.61 29.44
N SER A 145 8.81 49.76 28.86
CA SER A 145 9.59 50.99 28.89
C SER A 145 10.20 51.16 30.29
N ASN A 146 11.52 50.95 30.38
CA ASN A 146 12.45 51.72 31.19
C ASN A 146 13.88 51.21 30.95
N ASN A 147 14.71 52.20 30.60
CA ASN A 147 16.17 52.25 30.66
C ASN A 147 16.96 51.51 29.57
N GLU A 148 17.54 52.33 28.68
CA GLU A 148 18.98 52.53 28.64
C GLU A 148 19.80 51.37 29.24
N LEU A 149 20.25 50.45 28.39
CA LEU A 149 21.43 49.64 28.69
C LEU A 149 22.05 49.07 27.40
N PHE A 150 22.43 49.98 26.49
CA PHE A 150 23.46 49.69 25.49
C PHE A 150 24.45 50.85 25.51
N GLU A 151 25.15 50.96 26.63
CA GLU A 151 26.49 51.53 26.73
C GLU A 151 27.04 51.08 28.08
N ARG A 152 27.83 50.00 28.06
CA ARG A 152 28.85 49.82 29.10
C ARG A 152 30.03 49.02 28.57
N ASP A 153 31.11 49.75 28.32
CA ASP A 153 32.47 49.27 28.34
C ASP A 153 32.77 48.44 29.60
N GLY A 154 33.62 47.43 29.45
CA GLY A 154 34.36 46.82 30.55
C GLY A 154 33.95 45.39 30.91
N ASP A 155 34.75 44.44 30.42
CA ASP A 155 35.25 43.25 31.10
C ASP A 155 34.52 42.78 32.38
N GLU A 156 33.43 42.02 32.26
CA GLU A 156 33.05 41.03 33.27
C GLU A 156 32.45 39.79 32.59
N GLU A 157 33.10 38.65 32.84
CA GLU A 157 32.79 37.31 32.33
C GLU A 157 31.40 36.87 32.83
N ALA A 158 30.40 36.89 31.94
CA ALA A 158 29.05 36.46 32.27
C ALA A 158 29.01 34.92 32.35
N ASP A 159 28.78 34.40 33.55
CA ASP A 159 28.57 32.98 33.85
C ASP A 159 27.66 32.29 32.83
N ALA A 160 28.26 31.44 31.99
CA ALA A 160 27.59 30.63 30.98
C ALA A 160 26.64 29.55 31.57
N ASP A 161 26.67 29.33 32.89
CA ASP A 161 25.92 28.25 33.54
C ASP A 161 24.43 28.54 33.71
N LYS A 162 23.99 29.80 33.69
CA LYS A 162 22.57 30.13 33.96
C LYS A 162 21.67 30.00 32.73
N PHE A 163 22.24 29.98 31.52
CA PHE A 163 21.51 29.79 30.26
C PHE A 163 21.37 28.32 29.84
N ASN A 164 22.18 27.41 30.39
CA ASN A 164 22.13 25.98 30.07
C ASN A 164 20.95 25.23 30.72
N ILE A 165 20.31 25.79 31.74
CA ILE A 165 19.24 25.11 32.51
C ILE A 165 17.95 24.92 31.70
N LEU A 166 17.72 25.72 30.64
CA LEU A 166 16.48 25.63 29.85
C LEU A 166 16.56 24.64 28.69
N TYR A 167 17.76 24.22 28.27
CA TYR A 167 17.94 23.21 27.21
C TYR A 167 17.83 21.77 27.72
N ASP A 168 18.01 21.53 29.02
CA ASP A 168 17.91 20.20 29.64
C ASP A 168 16.54 19.88 30.25
N PHE A 169 15.61 20.84 30.27
CA PHE A 169 14.28 20.62 30.82
C PHE A 169 13.33 20.07 29.75
N GLU A 170 13.37 18.75 29.54
CA GLU A 170 12.39 18.02 28.73
C GLU A 170 11.15 17.70 29.60
N PRO A 171 10.02 18.43 29.45
CA PRO A 171 8.90 18.32 30.39
C PRO A 171 8.26 16.93 30.39
N SER A 172 8.37 16.19 29.27
CA SER A 172 7.86 14.83 29.12
C SER A 172 8.64 13.79 29.94
N VAL A 173 9.90 14.07 30.27
CA VAL A 173 10.79 13.20 31.06
C VAL A 173 10.81 13.61 32.53
N VAL A 174 10.76 14.91 32.82
CA VAL A 174 10.95 15.45 34.18
C VAL A 174 9.63 15.52 34.97
N LEU A 175 8.50 15.80 34.32
CA LEU A 175 7.22 15.93 35.01
C LEU A 175 6.53 14.57 35.17
N PRO A 176 5.84 14.33 36.31
CA PRO A 176 4.92 13.20 36.43
C PRO A 176 3.89 13.20 35.31
N SER A 177 3.59 12.03 34.76
CA SER A 177 2.68 11.86 33.62
C SER A 177 1.32 12.53 33.82
N ALA A 178 0.76 12.49 35.03
CA ALA A 178 -0.51 13.16 35.34
C ALA A 178 -0.46 14.69 35.14
N ILE A 179 0.65 15.33 35.55
CA ILE A 179 0.85 16.77 35.40
C ILE A 179 1.10 17.10 33.94
N PHE A 180 1.98 16.35 33.28
CA PHE A 180 2.29 16.53 31.86
C PHE A 180 1.04 16.39 30.99
N CYS A 181 0.26 15.31 31.15
CA CYS A 181 -0.98 15.11 30.41
C CYS A 181 -2.01 16.21 30.69
N SER A 182 -2.13 16.68 31.94
CA SER A 182 -3.01 17.81 32.27
C SER A 182 -2.60 19.08 31.52
N ILE A 183 -1.31 19.39 31.45
CA ILE A 183 -0.79 20.55 30.72
C ILE A 183 -1.06 20.39 29.22
N VAL A 184 -0.68 19.25 28.64
CA VAL A 184 -0.86 18.99 27.20
C VAL A 184 -2.35 19.07 26.81
N SER A 185 -3.23 18.51 27.64
CA SER A 185 -4.69 18.55 27.41
C SER A 185 -5.32 19.94 27.54
N SER A 186 -4.61 20.90 28.12
CA SER A 186 -5.10 22.28 28.28
C SER A 186 -4.89 23.16 27.05
N PHE A 187 -4.00 22.75 26.14
CA PHE A 187 -3.77 23.49 24.89
C PHE A 187 -4.92 23.30 23.92
N SER A 188 -5.23 24.35 23.16
CA SER A 188 -6.07 24.23 21.97
C SER A 188 -5.39 23.36 20.94
N THR A 189 -6.14 22.54 20.21
CA THR A 189 -5.58 21.69 19.15
C THR A 189 -5.80 22.29 17.77
N GLY A 190 -4.81 22.19 16.89
CA GLY A 190 -4.89 22.58 15.48
C GLY A 190 -4.59 21.40 14.56
N CYS A 191 -4.98 21.50 13.28
CA CYS A 191 -4.64 20.50 12.28
C CYS A 191 -3.13 20.53 11.99
N TYR A 192 -2.54 19.33 11.90
CA TYR A 192 -1.14 19.15 11.55
C TYR A 192 -0.99 19.20 10.03
N GLU A 193 -0.58 20.36 9.55
CA GLU A 193 -0.30 20.66 8.15
C GLU A 193 1.11 21.24 8.09
N HIS A 194 1.92 20.78 7.13
CA HIS A 194 3.25 21.33 6.89
C HIS A 194 3.25 22.09 5.58
N SER A 195 3.52 23.39 5.67
CA SER A 195 3.71 24.23 4.49
C SER A 195 4.55 25.45 4.82
N ILE A 196 5.33 25.97 3.87
CA ILE A 196 6.03 27.25 4.07
C ILE A 196 5.04 28.42 4.23
N LEU A 197 3.79 28.25 3.79
CA LEU A 197 2.72 29.23 3.97
C LEU A 197 2.38 29.48 5.45
N GLU A 198 2.80 28.57 6.34
CA GLU A 198 2.69 28.76 7.78
C GLU A 198 3.37 30.05 8.26
N PHE A 199 4.47 30.49 7.62
CA PHE A 199 5.19 31.70 8.04
C PHE A 199 4.30 32.95 8.13
N TRP A 200 3.25 32.98 7.30
CA TRP A 200 2.29 34.07 7.21
C TRP A 200 0.90 33.67 7.70
N ASN A 201 0.80 32.58 8.50
CA ASN A 201 -0.46 32.08 9.05
C ASN A 201 -1.56 31.86 7.99
N TYR A 202 -1.15 31.52 6.77
CA TYR A 202 -2.04 31.36 5.61
C TYR A 202 -2.90 32.60 5.29
N ASP A 203 -2.48 33.81 5.69
CA ASP A 203 -3.19 35.05 5.39
C ASP A 203 -2.96 35.46 3.92
N GLU A 204 -4.07 35.56 3.18
CA GLU A 204 -4.06 35.93 1.77
C GLU A 204 -3.46 37.33 1.53
N GLN A 205 -3.71 38.29 2.43
CA GLN A 205 -3.22 39.66 2.24
C GLN A 205 -1.70 39.77 2.41
N ASP A 206 -1.15 39.00 3.33
CA ASP A 206 0.29 38.99 3.58
C ASP A 206 1.00 38.28 2.43
N ILE A 207 0.48 37.13 1.98
CA ILE A 207 1.05 36.33 0.88
C ILE A 207 1.03 37.09 -0.46
N GLN A 208 -0.03 37.87 -0.74
CA GLN A 208 -0.12 38.68 -1.95
C GLN A 208 0.90 39.82 -2.01
N ARG A 209 1.42 40.28 -0.87
CA ARG A 209 2.36 41.40 -0.77
C ARG A 209 3.84 40.99 -0.71
N LEU A 210 4.12 39.69 -0.71
CA LEU A 210 5.49 39.19 -0.50
C LEU A 210 6.42 39.54 -1.65
N SER A 211 7.63 39.97 -1.28
CA SER A 211 8.78 39.95 -2.17
C SER A 211 9.56 38.64 -2.03
N LYS A 212 10.41 38.33 -3.01
CA LYS A 212 11.28 37.16 -2.95
C LYS A 212 12.24 37.24 -1.77
N GLU A 213 12.72 38.44 -1.45
CA GLU A 213 13.61 38.70 -0.33
C GLU A 213 12.93 38.39 1.01
N ASP A 214 11.64 38.69 1.15
CA ASP A 214 10.87 38.38 2.36
C ASP A 214 10.73 36.86 2.55
N ILE A 215 10.51 36.12 1.46
CA ILE A 215 10.41 34.66 1.46
C ILE A 215 11.73 34.03 1.88
N ILE A 216 12.84 34.47 1.29
CA ILE A 216 14.19 34.02 1.64
C ILE A 216 14.52 34.36 3.09
N PHE A 217 14.17 35.57 3.54
CA PHE A 217 14.40 36.01 4.90
C PHE A 217 13.63 35.12 5.89
N ALA A 218 12.34 34.89 5.66
CA ALA A 218 11.53 34.02 6.49
C ALA A 218 12.14 32.62 6.56
N LEU A 219 12.37 31.98 5.41
CA LEU A 219 12.88 30.61 5.31
C LEU A 219 14.17 30.37 6.11
N ASN A 220 15.08 31.34 6.16
CA ASN A 220 16.36 31.20 6.87
C ASN A 220 16.29 31.59 8.36
N HIS A 221 15.28 32.34 8.81
CA HIS A 221 15.16 32.81 10.19
C HIS A 221 14.06 32.12 11.01
N THR A 222 13.06 31.52 10.37
CA THR A 222 11.93 30.86 11.05
C THR A 222 12.20 29.37 11.20
N THR A 223 12.34 28.92 12.46
CA THR A 223 12.50 27.50 12.82
C THR A 223 11.33 26.96 13.64
N ILE A 224 10.44 27.85 14.08
CA ILE A 224 9.25 27.54 14.86
C ILE A 224 8.03 27.97 14.04
N SER A 225 7.06 27.07 13.92
CA SER A 225 5.78 27.35 13.26
C SER A 225 5.05 28.46 14.02
N PRO A 226 4.69 29.59 13.39
CA PRO A 226 3.89 30.63 14.05
C PRO A 226 2.43 30.21 14.23
N VAL A 227 1.98 29.15 13.53
CA VAL A 227 0.63 28.58 13.62
C VAL A 227 0.54 27.60 14.79
N LEU A 228 1.46 26.64 14.86
CA LEU A 228 1.42 25.55 15.84
C LEU A 228 2.33 25.79 17.05
N GLY A 229 3.33 26.67 16.94
CA GLY A 229 4.34 26.87 17.97
C GLY A 229 5.34 25.70 18.12
N LEU A 230 5.36 24.80 17.15
CA LEU A 230 6.22 23.60 17.13
C LEU A 230 7.49 23.88 16.35
N SER A 231 8.60 23.23 16.74
CA SER A 231 9.85 23.27 15.98
C SER A 231 9.69 22.46 14.69
N MET A 232 10.04 23.06 13.56
CA MET A 232 9.80 22.53 12.23
C MET A 232 11.07 22.63 11.37
N GLN A 233 11.35 21.61 10.58
CA GLN A 233 12.46 21.61 9.61
C GLN A 233 11.93 21.93 8.20
N TYR A 234 11.64 23.20 7.93
CA TYR A 234 11.12 23.67 6.63
C TYR A 234 12.05 23.35 5.44
N THR A 235 13.34 23.12 5.69
CA THR A 235 14.29 22.67 4.66
C THR A 235 13.94 21.32 4.05
N GLN A 236 13.22 20.46 4.77
CA GLN A 236 12.74 19.16 4.25
C GLN A 236 11.59 19.30 3.25
N LEU A 237 10.90 20.45 3.26
CA LEU A 237 9.81 20.76 2.32
C LEU A 237 10.34 21.30 0.97
N LEU A 238 11.65 21.54 0.86
CA LEU A 238 12.27 22.07 -0.36
C LEU A 238 13.13 21.00 -1.03
N GLY A 239 13.08 20.96 -2.36
CA GLY A 239 13.97 20.15 -3.20
C GLY A 239 14.78 21.02 -4.16
N GLY A 240 15.94 20.51 -4.58
CA GLY A 240 16.83 21.27 -5.47
C GLY A 240 17.37 22.58 -4.86
N VAL A 241 17.63 22.58 -3.56
CA VAL A 241 18.03 23.79 -2.81
C VAL A 241 19.40 24.30 -3.27
N VAL A 242 19.45 25.56 -3.69
CA VAL A 242 20.68 26.29 -4.03
C VAL A 242 21.04 27.21 -2.86
N ARG A 243 22.30 27.13 -2.42
CA ARG A 243 22.83 27.96 -1.33
C ARG A 243 23.94 28.87 -1.83
N ASN A 244 24.05 30.05 -1.23
CA ASN A 244 25.19 30.93 -1.46
C ASN A 244 26.44 30.47 -0.68
N GLU A 245 27.55 31.18 -0.85
CA GLU A 245 28.82 30.92 -0.15
C GLU A 245 28.72 31.03 1.38
N SER A 246 27.77 31.82 1.91
CA SER A 246 27.51 31.94 3.36
C SER A 246 26.53 30.89 3.90
N GLY A 247 26.08 29.94 3.06
CA GLY A 247 25.18 28.85 3.45
C GLY A 247 23.69 29.20 3.48
N VAL A 248 23.31 30.41 3.04
CA VAL A 248 21.92 30.90 2.98
C VAL A 248 21.23 30.30 1.75
N ILE A 249 19.99 29.85 1.93
CA ILE A 249 19.16 29.33 0.82
C ILE A 249 18.68 30.49 -0.05
N VAL A 250 18.96 30.44 -1.35
CA VAL A 250 18.64 31.52 -2.30
C VAL A 250 17.63 31.13 -3.38
N ALA A 251 17.54 29.84 -3.70
CA ALA A 251 16.59 29.30 -4.67
C ALA A 251 16.29 27.83 -4.36
N ALA A 252 15.16 27.33 -4.85
CA ALA A 252 14.81 25.92 -4.80
C ALA A 252 14.00 25.51 -6.04
N SER A 253 14.10 24.25 -6.46
CA SER A 253 13.44 23.74 -7.66
C SER A 253 12.06 23.12 -7.39
N SER A 254 11.80 22.70 -6.15
CA SER A 254 10.52 22.12 -5.76
C SER A 254 10.12 22.50 -4.35
N LEU A 255 8.82 22.62 -4.14
CA LEU A 255 8.19 22.95 -2.87
C LEU A 255 7.11 21.92 -2.54
N LEU A 256 7.08 21.45 -1.30
CA LEU A 256 6.22 20.39 -0.83
C LEU A 256 5.29 20.93 0.27
N SER A 257 4.00 20.62 0.17
CA SER A 257 3.01 20.84 1.24
C SER A 257 2.37 19.51 1.63
N GLN A 258 2.20 19.29 2.93
CA GLN A 258 1.72 18.03 3.50
C GLN A 258 0.52 18.23 4.39
N TRP A 259 -0.48 17.37 4.24
CA TRP A 259 -1.65 17.27 5.08
C TRP A 259 -1.64 15.94 5.81
N MET A 260 -1.65 15.97 7.14
CA MET A 260 -1.67 14.74 7.94
C MET A 260 -3.12 14.37 8.29
N VAL A 261 -3.60 13.26 7.73
CA VAL A 261 -4.94 12.71 8.01
C VAL A 261 -4.86 11.76 9.19
N HIS A 262 -5.76 11.89 10.14
CA HIS A 262 -5.83 11.05 11.32
C HIS A 262 -6.24 9.60 11.01
N VAL A 263 -5.50 8.66 11.59
CA VAL A 263 -5.84 7.23 11.63
C VAL A 263 -6.09 6.79 13.05
N ASN A 264 -7.24 6.15 13.26
CA ASN A 264 -7.55 5.47 14.51
C ASN A 264 -7.36 3.96 14.33
N PHE A 265 -6.21 3.43 14.75
CA PHE A 265 -5.86 2.02 14.58
C PHE A 265 -6.85 1.06 15.26
N SER A 266 -7.59 1.50 16.29
CA SER A 266 -8.61 0.66 16.94
C SER A 266 -9.89 0.49 16.12
N ALA A 267 -10.12 1.37 15.14
CA ALA A 267 -11.29 1.37 14.26
C ALA A 267 -10.95 0.92 12.83
N VAL A 268 -9.69 0.56 12.55
CA VAL A 268 -9.27 0.09 11.23
C VAL A 268 -9.76 -1.35 11.04
N ASP A 269 -10.52 -1.55 9.98
CA ASP A 269 -10.98 -2.86 9.52
C ASP A 269 -10.62 -3.03 8.04
N MET A 270 -9.56 -3.81 7.77
CA MET A 270 -9.04 -4.01 6.42
C MET A 270 -10.01 -4.77 5.50
N ASP A 271 -11.02 -5.47 6.04
CA ASP A 271 -12.04 -6.12 5.21
C ASP A 271 -13.02 -5.09 4.63
N LEU A 272 -13.26 -3.99 5.36
CA LEU A 272 -14.17 -2.91 4.97
C LEU A 272 -13.47 -1.78 4.19
N VAL A 273 -12.26 -1.40 4.62
CA VAL A 273 -11.53 -0.24 4.06
C VAL A 273 -10.33 -0.63 3.18
N GLY A 274 -9.96 -1.91 3.14
CA GLY A 274 -8.85 -2.39 2.32
C GLY A 274 -9.23 -2.60 0.86
N ASN A 275 -8.22 -2.76 0.00
CA ASN A 275 -8.40 -3.11 -1.41
C ASN A 275 -8.30 -4.63 -1.62
N ASP A 276 -8.86 -5.12 -2.74
CA ASP A 276 -8.78 -6.54 -3.08
C ASP A 276 -7.35 -7.00 -3.44
N GLY A 277 -6.45 -6.03 -3.69
CA GLY A 277 -5.04 -6.26 -3.97
C GLY A 277 -4.18 -6.51 -2.73
N GLY A 278 -4.72 -6.31 -1.52
CA GLY A 278 -3.95 -6.48 -0.29
C GLY A 278 -2.75 -5.54 -0.19
N THR A 279 -2.87 -4.35 -0.78
CA THR A 279 -1.83 -3.30 -0.85
C THR A 279 -2.29 -1.97 -0.27
N ALA A 280 -3.54 -1.87 0.19
CA ALA A 280 -4.04 -0.71 0.90
C ALA A 280 -3.37 -0.57 2.26
N ASP A 281 -2.98 0.66 2.60
CA ASP A 281 -2.46 1.00 3.93
C ASP A 281 -3.62 1.26 4.92
N TRP A 282 -3.36 1.18 6.22
CA TRP A 282 -4.37 1.33 7.28
C TRP A 282 -5.02 2.71 7.25
N ALA A 283 -6.35 2.75 7.14
CA ALA A 283 -7.10 4.00 7.06
C ALA A 283 -8.42 3.91 7.82
N THR A 284 -8.96 5.06 8.19
CA THR A 284 -10.34 5.20 8.68
C THR A 284 -11.26 5.49 7.50
N GLY A 285 -12.52 5.05 7.56
CA GLY A 285 -13.48 5.25 6.46
C GLY A 285 -13.66 6.71 6.06
N GLN A 286 -13.75 7.62 7.04
CA GLN A 286 -13.84 9.06 6.78
C GLN A 286 -12.56 9.63 6.17
N GLY A 287 -11.38 9.18 6.63
CA GLY A 287 -10.10 9.56 6.04
C GLY A 287 -10.00 9.17 4.56
N LEU A 288 -10.46 7.98 4.17
CA LEU A 288 -10.49 7.55 2.77
C LEU A 288 -11.43 8.38 1.90
N ILE A 289 -12.58 8.79 2.43
CA ILE A 289 -13.52 9.66 1.73
C ILE A 289 -12.88 11.03 1.46
N TRP A 290 -12.22 11.61 2.46
CA TRP A 290 -11.53 12.88 2.26
C TRP A 290 -10.31 12.74 1.34
N GLU A 291 -9.53 11.65 1.44
CA GLU A 291 -8.44 11.37 0.50
C GLU A 291 -8.94 11.24 -0.96
N GLN A 292 -10.16 10.73 -1.17
CA GLN A 292 -10.79 10.76 -2.51
C GLN A 292 -11.12 12.17 -2.96
N SER A 293 -11.75 12.97 -2.10
CA SER A 293 -12.05 14.39 -2.36
C SER A 293 -10.79 15.16 -2.73
N PHE A 294 -9.70 14.93 -2.01
CA PHE A 294 -8.38 15.51 -2.28
C PHE A 294 -7.87 15.13 -3.69
N LEU A 295 -7.92 13.85 -4.06
CA LEU A 295 -7.50 13.40 -5.39
C LEU A 295 -8.37 13.99 -6.51
N ASP A 296 -9.69 14.07 -6.32
CA ASP A 296 -10.62 14.62 -7.30
C ASP A 296 -10.39 16.12 -7.49
N THR A 297 -10.20 16.89 -6.40
CA THR A 297 -9.86 18.31 -6.45
C THR A 297 -8.51 18.54 -7.12
N MET A 298 -7.47 17.81 -6.73
CA MET A 298 -6.14 17.96 -7.34
C MET A 298 -6.13 17.55 -8.81
N GLY A 299 -6.89 16.51 -9.18
CA GLY A 299 -7.08 16.13 -10.58
C GLY A 299 -7.71 17.23 -11.42
N ASN A 300 -8.70 17.95 -10.87
CA ASN A 300 -9.32 19.10 -11.54
C ASN A 300 -8.34 20.28 -11.66
N ILE A 301 -7.59 20.59 -10.60
CA ILE A 301 -6.57 21.65 -10.60
C ILE A 301 -5.52 21.36 -11.67
N THR A 302 -4.90 20.18 -11.64
CA THR A 302 -3.86 19.79 -12.59
C THR A 302 -4.37 19.77 -14.03
N SER A 303 -5.64 19.39 -14.26
CA SER A 303 -6.25 19.43 -15.60
C SER A 303 -6.55 20.84 -16.11
N SER A 304 -6.75 21.80 -15.22
CA SER A 304 -7.00 23.20 -15.55
C SER A 304 -5.72 24.03 -15.77
N LEU A 305 -4.58 23.51 -15.31
CA LEU A 305 -3.29 24.17 -15.47
C LEU A 305 -2.80 24.06 -16.91
N ASP A 306 -2.44 25.21 -17.49
CA ASP A 306 -1.90 25.26 -18.84
C ASP A 306 -0.44 24.78 -18.80
N HIS A 307 -0.16 23.63 -19.43
CA HIS A 307 1.18 23.01 -19.51
C HIS A 307 2.23 23.89 -20.25
N SER A 308 1.85 25.08 -20.69
CA SER A 308 2.73 26.09 -21.29
C SER A 308 3.58 26.84 -20.25
N ASN A 309 3.14 26.89 -18.99
CA ASN A 309 3.89 27.46 -17.88
C ASN A 309 4.95 26.48 -17.39
N THR A 310 6.10 26.99 -16.94
CA THR A 310 7.23 26.19 -16.40
C THR A 310 6.93 25.57 -15.01
N THR A 311 5.66 25.34 -14.69
CA THR A 311 5.20 24.80 -13.42
C THR A 311 4.45 23.51 -13.57
N ASP A 312 4.90 22.50 -12.84
CA ASP A 312 4.16 21.26 -12.70
C ASP A 312 3.67 21.11 -11.26
N VAL A 313 2.43 20.66 -11.11
CA VAL A 313 1.83 20.34 -9.83
C VAL A 313 1.61 18.83 -9.78
N LEU A 314 2.37 18.18 -8.90
CA LEU A 314 2.30 16.75 -8.62
C LEU A 314 1.59 16.57 -7.28
N TYR A 315 0.81 15.50 -7.16
CA TYR A 315 0.07 15.22 -5.93
C TYR A 315 0.03 13.73 -5.65
N GLU A 316 -0.03 13.40 -4.37
CA GLU A 316 -0.11 12.04 -3.86
C GLU A 316 -1.02 12.02 -2.63
N ALA A 317 -1.97 11.10 -2.61
CA ALA A 317 -2.67 10.70 -1.40
C ALA A 317 -2.25 9.28 -1.03
N SER A 318 -2.27 8.96 0.26
CA SER A 318 -1.86 7.65 0.78
C SER A 318 -2.71 6.50 0.22
N ARG A 319 -3.98 6.72 -0.17
CA ARG A 319 -4.80 5.71 -0.87
C ARG A 319 -4.38 5.44 -2.32
N SER A 320 -3.69 6.40 -2.97
CA SER A 320 -3.43 6.36 -4.41
C SER A 320 -2.63 5.12 -4.83
N PHE A 321 -1.64 4.72 -4.03
CA PHE A 321 -0.86 3.51 -4.26
C PHE A 321 -1.73 2.24 -4.26
N GLY A 322 -2.63 2.11 -3.28
CA GLY A 322 -3.56 0.98 -3.19
C GLY A 322 -4.54 0.93 -4.36
N ASP A 323 -5.06 2.08 -4.80
CA ASP A 323 -6.00 2.16 -5.92
C ASP A 323 -5.31 1.82 -7.25
N ILE A 324 -4.10 2.34 -7.49
CA ILE A 324 -3.31 2.05 -8.70
C ILE A 324 -2.83 0.60 -8.71
N SER A 325 -2.36 0.08 -7.57
CA SER A 325 -1.89 -1.30 -7.48
C SER A 325 -3.03 -2.30 -7.70
N SER A 326 -4.17 -2.10 -7.03
CA SER A 326 -5.32 -3.00 -7.19
C SER A 326 -5.89 -2.94 -8.61
N SER A 327 -6.01 -1.75 -9.20
CA SER A 327 -6.41 -1.63 -10.61
C SER A 327 -5.42 -2.33 -11.54
N ALA A 328 -4.11 -2.13 -11.38
CA ALA A 328 -3.11 -2.82 -12.21
C ALA A 328 -3.17 -4.36 -12.10
N MET A 329 -3.50 -4.89 -10.92
CA MET A 329 -3.63 -6.34 -10.71
C MET A 329 -4.89 -6.94 -11.34
N PHE A 330 -6.03 -6.23 -11.25
CA PHE A 330 -7.34 -6.78 -11.63
C PHE A 330 -7.90 -6.25 -12.95
N GLN A 331 -7.38 -5.15 -13.49
CA GLN A 331 -7.83 -4.57 -14.77
C GLN A 331 -7.71 -5.56 -15.93
N ASP A 332 -6.75 -6.48 -15.85
CA ASP A 332 -6.45 -7.45 -16.90
C ASP A 332 -7.02 -8.86 -16.63
N ILE A 333 -7.89 -9.02 -15.62
CA ILE A 333 -8.50 -10.33 -15.32
C ILE A 333 -9.28 -10.90 -16.53
N LEU A 334 -9.91 -10.04 -17.33
CA LEU A 334 -10.57 -10.45 -18.57
C LEU A 334 -9.58 -10.93 -19.63
N LYS A 335 -8.39 -10.34 -19.72
CA LYS A 335 -7.34 -10.81 -20.64
C LYS A 335 -6.85 -12.20 -20.24
N ILE A 336 -6.67 -12.44 -18.94
CA ILE A 336 -6.33 -13.77 -18.40
C ILE A 336 -7.43 -14.77 -18.74
N ALA A 337 -8.70 -14.43 -18.50
CA ALA A 337 -9.83 -15.29 -18.84
C ALA A 337 -9.89 -15.62 -20.35
N CYS A 338 -9.67 -14.62 -21.21
CA CYS A 338 -9.56 -14.83 -22.66
C CYS A 338 -8.38 -15.74 -23.02
N GLY A 339 -7.22 -15.57 -22.40
CA GLY A 339 -6.05 -16.43 -22.60
C GLY A 339 -6.31 -17.88 -22.20
N VAL A 340 -6.89 -18.08 -21.03
CA VAL A 340 -7.35 -19.40 -20.53
C VAL A 340 -8.35 -20.03 -21.50
N PHE A 341 -9.31 -19.25 -22.02
CA PHE A 341 -10.28 -19.73 -22.99
C PHE A 341 -9.65 -20.10 -24.35
N LEU A 342 -8.67 -19.32 -24.82
CA LEU A 342 -7.92 -19.62 -26.04
C LEU A 342 -7.08 -20.89 -25.88
N THR A 343 -6.39 -21.06 -24.75
CA THR A 343 -5.66 -22.30 -24.43
C THR A 343 -6.62 -23.49 -24.37
N PHE A 344 -7.81 -23.32 -23.77
CA PHE A 344 -8.84 -24.34 -23.75
C PHE A 344 -9.24 -24.78 -25.17
N ILE A 345 -9.52 -23.84 -26.07
CA ILE A 345 -9.83 -24.15 -27.48
C ILE A 345 -8.64 -24.83 -28.18
N PHE A 346 -7.43 -24.29 -28.00
CA PHE A 346 -6.22 -24.84 -28.61
C PHE A 346 -6.02 -26.31 -28.23
N VAL A 347 -6.13 -26.63 -26.94
CA VAL A 347 -5.98 -27.99 -26.43
C VAL A 347 -7.06 -28.93 -26.99
N LEU A 348 -8.32 -28.47 -27.06
CA LEU A 348 -9.39 -29.24 -27.69
C LEU A 348 -9.11 -29.54 -29.16
N LEU A 349 -8.58 -28.58 -29.92
CA LEU A 349 -8.27 -28.74 -31.34
C LEU A 349 -7.06 -29.67 -31.57
N VAL A 350 -5.99 -29.51 -30.78
CA VAL A 350 -4.77 -30.33 -30.92
C VAL A 350 -5.02 -31.79 -30.58
N LEU A 351 -5.81 -32.07 -29.53
CA LEU A 351 -6.12 -33.43 -29.11
C LEU A 351 -7.22 -34.10 -29.93
N SER A 352 -8.04 -33.33 -30.65
CA SER A 352 -9.08 -33.88 -31.50
C SER A 352 -8.55 -34.17 -32.89
N LYS A 353 -8.82 -35.37 -33.41
CA LYS A 353 -8.63 -35.66 -34.83
C LYS A 353 -9.81 -35.13 -35.63
N PHE A 354 -9.54 -34.51 -36.78
CA PHE A 354 -10.55 -34.00 -37.70
C PHE A 354 -11.14 -35.10 -38.59
N SER A 355 -11.69 -36.15 -38.00
CA SER A 355 -12.41 -37.22 -38.72
C SER A 355 -13.75 -37.46 -38.05
N CYS A 356 -14.86 -37.50 -38.82
CA CYS A 356 -16.24 -37.56 -38.29
C CYS A 356 -16.52 -38.73 -37.34
N LEU A 357 -15.66 -39.76 -37.31
CA LEU A 357 -15.78 -40.94 -36.44
C LEU A 357 -14.69 -41.00 -35.34
N GLU A 358 -13.66 -40.14 -35.37
CA GLU A 358 -12.56 -40.09 -34.40
C GLU A 358 -12.46 -38.72 -33.68
N ILE A 359 -13.54 -37.94 -33.63
CA ILE A 359 -13.60 -36.69 -32.86
C ILE A 359 -13.48 -37.01 -31.36
N ARG A 360 -12.47 -36.44 -30.70
CA ARG A 360 -12.12 -36.70 -29.29
C ARG A 360 -12.36 -35.49 -28.38
N ILE A 361 -13.38 -34.69 -28.71
CA ILE A 361 -13.74 -33.49 -27.95
C ILE A 361 -14.20 -33.84 -26.53
N ILE A 362 -14.97 -34.91 -26.36
CA ILE A 362 -15.51 -35.32 -25.05
C ILE A 362 -14.39 -35.67 -24.04
N PRO A 363 -13.43 -36.57 -24.35
CA PRO A 363 -12.36 -36.88 -23.40
C PRO A 363 -11.42 -35.69 -23.16
N ALA A 364 -11.11 -34.87 -24.18
CA ALA A 364 -10.30 -33.67 -24.01
C ALA A 364 -11.01 -32.62 -23.13
N GLY A 365 -12.31 -32.40 -23.34
CA GLY A 365 -13.12 -31.52 -22.51
C GLY A 365 -13.28 -32.03 -21.08
N ALA A 366 -13.44 -33.34 -20.88
CA ALA A 366 -13.51 -33.95 -19.55
C ALA A 366 -12.18 -33.81 -18.79
N GLY A 367 -11.03 -33.96 -19.45
CA GLY A 367 -9.73 -33.73 -18.84
C GLY A 367 -9.51 -32.27 -18.45
N LEU A 368 -9.86 -31.32 -19.30
CA LEU A 368 -9.81 -29.89 -18.97
C LEU A 368 -10.76 -29.52 -17.82
N ALA A 369 -11.98 -30.07 -17.80
CA ALA A 369 -12.92 -29.87 -16.70
C ALA A 369 -12.38 -30.45 -15.38
N CYS A 370 -11.67 -31.57 -15.42
CA CYS A 370 -11.02 -32.17 -14.26
C CYS A 370 -9.98 -31.23 -13.63
N VAL A 371 -9.16 -30.55 -14.45
CA VAL A 371 -8.17 -29.56 -13.96
C VAL A 371 -8.88 -28.41 -13.23
N GLY A 372 -9.98 -27.90 -13.81
CA GLY A 372 -10.79 -26.85 -13.16
C GLY A 372 -11.42 -27.31 -11.85
N LEU A 373 -12.02 -28.50 -11.83
CA LEU A 373 -12.61 -29.08 -10.61
C LEU A 373 -11.56 -29.34 -9.52
N ALA A 374 -10.35 -29.77 -9.91
CA ALA A 374 -9.25 -29.96 -8.98
C ALA A 374 -8.83 -28.62 -8.32
N PHE A 375 -8.75 -27.54 -9.09
CA PHE A 375 -8.47 -26.20 -8.54
C PHE A 375 -9.55 -25.75 -7.56
N VAL A 376 -10.83 -25.83 -7.95
CA VAL A 376 -11.97 -25.43 -7.09
C VAL A 376 -12.00 -26.27 -5.82
N SER A 377 -11.81 -27.59 -5.94
CA SER A 377 -11.74 -28.52 -4.81
C SER A 377 -10.57 -28.21 -3.87
N ALA A 378 -9.40 -27.85 -4.40
CA ALA A 378 -8.24 -27.49 -3.60
C ALA A 378 -8.47 -26.18 -2.83
N CYS A 379 -8.99 -25.15 -3.51
CA CYS A 379 -9.37 -23.89 -2.86
C CYS A 379 -10.43 -24.12 -1.77
N GLY A 380 -11.44 -24.95 -2.03
CA GLY A 380 -12.46 -25.30 -1.04
C GLY A 380 -11.88 -26.05 0.15
N PHE A 381 -11.02 -27.03 -0.07
CA PHE A 381 -10.36 -27.77 1.01
C PHE A 381 -9.47 -26.85 1.87
N CYS A 382 -8.65 -25.98 1.26
CA CYS A 382 -7.82 -25.01 1.96
C CYS A 382 -8.68 -24.01 2.77
N SER A 383 -9.77 -23.54 2.18
CA SER A 383 -10.73 -22.65 2.84
C SER A 383 -11.42 -23.32 4.05
N ALA A 384 -11.74 -24.62 3.95
CA ALA A 384 -12.27 -25.38 5.09
C ALA A 384 -11.26 -25.50 6.26
N LEU A 385 -9.95 -25.49 5.95
CA LEU A 385 -8.88 -25.45 6.96
C LEU A 385 -8.62 -24.03 7.50
N GLY A 386 -9.32 -23.01 7.02
CA GLY A 386 -9.12 -21.62 7.42
C GLY A 386 -7.90 -20.95 6.78
N ILE A 387 -7.38 -21.51 5.67
CA ILE A 387 -6.27 -20.89 4.93
C ILE A 387 -6.85 -19.80 4.03
N PHE A 388 -6.36 -18.58 4.20
CA PHE A 388 -6.83 -17.42 3.46
C PHE A 388 -6.39 -17.43 1.98
N TYR A 389 -7.19 -16.78 1.15
CA TYR A 389 -6.88 -16.58 -0.26
C TYR A 389 -6.21 -15.22 -0.49
N GLY A 390 -4.99 -15.21 -1.03
CA GLY A 390 -4.26 -14.00 -1.34
C GLY A 390 -4.45 -13.53 -2.80
N PRO A 391 -4.16 -12.26 -3.09
CA PRO A 391 -4.24 -11.68 -4.44
C PRO A 391 -3.38 -12.41 -5.49
N VAL A 392 -2.21 -12.94 -5.11
CA VAL A 392 -1.31 -13.68 -6.01
C VAL A 392 -1.95 -14.98 -6.54
N HIS A 393 -2.84 -15.58 -5.75
CA HIS A 393 -3.50 -16.84 -6.12
C HIS A 393 -4.41 -16.70 -7.35
N THR A 394 -4.80 -15.48 -7.71
CA THR A 394 -5.59 -15.18 -8.93
C THR A 394 -4.89 -15.62 -10.23
N SER A 395 -3.57 -15.77 -10.21
CA SER A 395 -2.78 -16.26 -11.33
C SER A 395 -2.66 -17.80 -11.41
N LEU A 396 -3.00 -18.52 -10.33
CA LEU A 396 -2.87 -19.98 -10.25
C LEU A 396 -3.69 -20.75 -11.30
N PRO A 397 -4.94 -20.38 -11.65
CA PRO A 397 -5.71 -21.11 -12.65
C PRO A 397 -4.98 -21.23 -13.99
N PHE A 398 -4.28 -20.19 -14.40
CA PHE A 398 -3.52 -20.18 -15.66
C PHE A 398 -2.30 -21.12 -15.59
N LEU A 399 -1.53 -21.07 -14.49
CA LEU A 399 -0.37 -21.94 -14.29
C LEU A 399 -0.77 -23.42 -14.18
N LEU A 400 -1.82 -23.71 -13.42
CA LEU A 400 -2.33 -25.07 -13.21
C LEU A 400 -2.95 -25.65 -14.48
N MET A 401 -3.58 -24.83 -15.32
CA MET A 401 -4.04 -25.27 -16.63
C MET A 401 -2.88 -25.75 -17.50
N GLY A 402 -1.76 -25.02 -17.55
CA GLY A 402 -0.59 -25.42 -18.33
C GLY A 402 -0.02 -26.78 -17.90
N ILE A 403 0.12 -26.99 -16.58
CA ILE A 403 0.64 -28.26 -16.02
C ILE A 403 -0.37 -29.40 -16.24
N GLY A 404 -1.64 -29.19 -15.89
CA GLY A 404 -2.65 -30.25 -15.99
C GLY A 404 -2.96 -30.69 -17.43
N VAL A 405 -2.79 -29.79 -18.40
CA VAL A 405 -2.92 -30.12 -19.82
C VAL A 405 -1.80 -31.04 -20.31
N ASP A 406 -0.57 -30.87 -19.82
CA ASP A 406 0.58 -31.70 -20.21
C ASP A 406 0.37 -33.17 -19.80
N ASP A 407 -0.02 -33.40 -18.55
CA ASP A 407 -0.34 -34.74 -18.04
C ASP A 407 -1.48 -35.40 -18.85
N MET A 408 -2.53 -34.62 -19.15
CA MET A 408 -3.63 -35.11 -19.99
C MET A 408 -3.14 -35.48 -21.40
N PHE A 409 -2.28 -34.64 -21.99
CA PHE A 409 -1.75 -34.88 -23.33
C PHE A 409 -0.93 -36.18 -23.38
N VAL A 410 -0.06 -36.41 -22.39
CA VAL A 410 0.75 -37.64 -22.29
C VAL A 410 -0.15 -38.87 -22.14
N ILE A 411 -1.15 -38.84 -21.25
CA ILE A 411 -2.07 -39.98 -21.04
C ILE A 411 -2.85 -40.29 -22.32
N MET A 412 -3.35 -39.26 -23.01
CA MET A 412 -4.10 -39.42 -24.27
C MET A 412 -3.21 -39.94 -25.40
N ALA A 413 -1.95 -39.51 -25.47
CA ALA A 413 -0.98 -39.99 -26.46
C ALA A 413 -0.58 -41.45 -26.23
N CYS A 414 -0.34 -41.87 -24.97
CA CYS A 414 -0.07 -43.28 -24.66
C CYS A 414 -1.27 -44.16 -24.99
N GLY A 415 -2.48 -43.75 -24.61
CA GLY A 415 -3.71 -44.46 -24.98
C GLY A 415 -3.92 -44.53 -26.50
N PHE A 416 -3.45 -43.52 -27.25
CA PHE A 416 -3.50 -43.51 -28.71
C PHE A 416 -2.56 -44.55 -29.33
N CYS A 417 -1.32 -44.66 -28.87
CA CYS A 417 -0.36 -45.64 -29.37
C CYS A 417 -0.85 -47.09 -29.16
N SER A 418 -1.35 -47.40 -27.96
CA SER A 418 -1.81 -48.77 -27.64
C SER A 418 -3.02 -49.21 -28.49
N ALA A 419 -3.95 -48.31 -28.78
CA ALA A 419 -5.11 -48.62 -29.63
C ALA A 419 -4.74 -48.86 -31.11
N HIS A 420 -3.55 -48.41 -31.53
CA HIS A 420 -3.05 -48.57 -32.90
C HIS A 420 -2.22 -49.84 -33.08
N GLU A 421 -1.70 -50.43 -31.99
CA GLU A 421 -1.02 -51.74 -31.99
C GLU A 421 -2.01 -52.93 -31.96
N GLU A 422 -3.25 -52.72 -31.53
CA GLU A 422 -4.30 -53.75 -31.49
C GLU A 422 -5.09 -53.90 -32.81
N LYS A 423 -4.87 -53.02 -33.80
CA LYS A 423 -5.44 -53.10 -35.15
C LYS A 423 -4.39 -53.56 -36.15
#